data_AF-A0A7J6WEZ0-F1
#
_entry.id   AF-A0A7J6WEZ0-F1
#
_cell.length_a   1.000
_cell.length_b   1.000
_cell.length_c   1.000
_cell.angle_alpha   90.00
_cell.angle_beta   90.00
_cell.angle_gamma   90.00
#
_symmetry.space_group_name_H-M   'P 1'
#
loop_
_entity.id
_entity.type
_entity.pdbx_description
1 polymer ?
#
loop_
_entity_poly.entity_id
_entity_poly.type
_entity_poly.pdbx_seq_one_letter_code
_entity_poly.pdbx_strand_id
1 'polypeptide(L)' 'MKLEGLSLMSDMVFITQSAGRLMRALFEIVLKRGWAQLAEKALNLSNIVTKRMWSVQTPLRQFTGLSNDIVKRVEEKEL' A
#
# COMPACT_ATOMS: atom_id res chain seq x y z
N MET A 1 1.61 -6.14 -13.87
CA MET A 1 2.74 -5.58 -14.64
C MET A 1 4.01 -6.23 -14.13
N LYS A 2 4.75 -6.94 -14.97
CA LYS A 2 6.09 -7.42 -14.60
C LYS A 2 7.08 -6.33 -15.04
N LEU A 3 7.98 -5.92 -14.15
CA LEU A 3 9.08 -5.06 -14.54
C LEU A 3 10.06 -5.86 -15.39
N GLU A 4 10.41 -5.35 -16.56
CA GLU A 4 11.42 -5.94 -17.43
C GLU A 4 12.78 -5.27 -17.16
N GLY A 5 13.83 -6.08 -17.01
CA GLY A 5 15.19 -5.60 -16.75
C GLY A 5 15.63 -5.68 -15.28
N LEU A 6 16.84 -6.21 -15.06
CA LEU A 6 17.43 -6.41 -13.73
C LEU A 6 17.63 -5.09 -12.97
N SER A 7 18.01 -4.01 -13.67
CA SER A 7 18.22 -2.69 -13.06
C SER A 7 16.93 -2.15 -12.43
N LEU A 8 15.82 -2.19 -13.17
CA LEU A 8 14.55 -1.65 -12.70
C LEU A 8 13.96 -2.45 -11.54
N MET A 9 14.18 -3.78 -11.54
CA MET A 9 13.83 -4.64 -10.41
C MET A 9 14.63 -4.27 -9.15
N SER A 10 15.93 -4.03 -9.30
CA SER A 10 16.81 -3.59 -8.20
C SER A 10 16.34 -2.27 -7.60
N ASP A 11 16.04 -1.28 -8.45
CA ASP A 11 15.53 0.02 -8.02
C ASP A 11 14.19 -0.09 -7.29
N MET A 12 13.25 -0.91 -7.80
CA MET A 12 11.98 -1.16 -7.13
C MET A 12 12.17 -1.76 -5.74
N VAL A 13 13.06 -2.76 -5.60
CA VAL A 13 13.35 -3.37 -4.30
C VAL A 13 13.97 -2.35 -3.34
N PHE A 14 14.94 -1.58 -3.81
CA PHE A 14 15.61 -0.54 -3.01
C PHE A 14 14.61 0.49 -2.47
N ILE A 15 13.71 1.00 -3.33
CA ILE A 15 12.68 1.96 -2.95
C ILE A 15 11.69 1.33 -1.96
N THR A 16 11.16 0.14 -2.27
CA THR A 16 10.11 -0.48 -1.43
C THR A 16 10.60 -0.91 -0.05
N GLN A 17 11.87 -1.30 0.10
CA GLN A 17 12.47 -1.66 1.40
C GLN A 17 12.55 -0.49 2.38
N SER A 18 12.71 0.74 1.88
CA SER A 18 12.81 1.95 2.70
C SER A 18 11.47 2.68 2.83
N ALA A 19 10.61 2.59 1.81
CA ALA A 19 9.34 3.33 1.72
C ALA A 19 8.47 3.20 2.98
N GLY A 20 8.35 2.01 3.57
CA GLY A 20 7.52 1.82 4.77
C GLY A 20 7.97 2.67 5.97
N ARG A 21 9.28 2.75 6.23
CA ARG A 21 9.84 3.56 7.33
C ARG A 21 9.74 5.05 7.03
N LEU A 22 10.01 5.44 5.79
CA LEU A 22 9.90 6.83 5.35
C LEU A 22 8.46 7.35 5.45
N MET A 23 7.49 6.56 4.99
CA MET A 23 6.07 6.91 5.07
C MET A 23 5.58 6.99 6.52
N ARG A 24 6.02 6.06 7.38
CA ARG A 24 5.67 6.11 8.81
C ARG A 24 6.26 7.35 9.49
N ALA A 25 7.52 7.70 9.20
CA ALA A 25 8.13 8.91 9.73
C ALA A 25 7.38 10.18 9.32
N LEU A 26 6.96 10.27 8.06
CA LEU A 26 6.11 11.38 7.57
C LEU A 26 4.79 11.46 8.34
N PHE A 27 4.10 10.33 8.53
CA PHE A 27 2.88 10.28 9.32
C PHE A 27 3.10 10.78 10.76
N GLU A 28 4.13 10.31 11.45
CA GLU A 28 4.44 10.73 12.84
C GLU A 28 4.72 12.24 12.95
N ILE A 29 5.46 12.82 11.99
CA ILE A 29 5.74 14.27 11.94
C ILE A 29 4.43 15.06 11.79
N VAL A 30 3.60 14.66 10.83
CA VAL A 30 2.34 15.34 10.52
C VAL A 30 1.35 15.22 11.68
N LEU A 31 1.28 14.04 12.32
CA LEU A 31 0.45 13.79 13.49
C LEU A 31 0.87 14.68 14.67
N LYS A 32 2.18 14.76 14.96
CA LYS A 32 2.72 15.62 16.02
C LYS A 32 2.44 17.11 15.80
N ARG A 33 2.28 17.54 14.54
CA ARG A 33 1.91 18.92 14.18
C ARG A 33 0.41 19.20 14.26
N GLY A 34 -0.42 18.18 14.52
CA GLY A 34 -1.87 18.34 14.63
C GLY A 34 -2.59 18.54 13.29
N TRP A 35 -1.94 18.21 12.17
CA TRP A 35 -2.52 18.40 10.84
C TRP A 35 -3.43 17.23 10.45
N ALA A 36 -4.64 17.19 11.03
CA ALA A 36 -5.55 16.05 10.95
C ALA A 36 -5.76 15.48 9.53
N GLN A 37 -6.14 16.32 8.56
CA GLN A 37 -6.38 15.87 7.18
C GLN A 37 -5.13 15.30 6.50
N LEU A 38 -3.96 15.88 6.78
CA LEU A 38 -2.71 15.39 6.21
C LEU A 38 -2.24 14.12 6.93
N ALA A 39 -2.51 14.00 8.24
CA ALA A 39 -2.18 12.82 9.02
C ALA A 39 -2.96 11.60 8.51
N GLU A 40 -4.24 11.78 8.20
CA GLU A 40 -5.07 10.75 7.56
C GLU A 40 -4.47 10.28 6.22
N LYS A 41 -4.13 11.22 5.34
CA LYS A 41 -3.51 10.91 4.04
C LYS A 41 -2.16 10.20 4.18
N ALA A 42 -1.32 10.66 5.11
CA ALA A 42 -0.02 10.06 5.37
C ALA A 42 -0.14 8.64 5.96
N LEU A 43 -1.11 8.42 6.85
CA LEU A 43 -1.42 7.09 7.38
C LEU A 43 -1.91 6.14 6.28
N ASN A 44 -2.83 6.60 5.45
CA ASN A 44 -3.35 5.82 4.33
C ASN A 44 -2.22 5.41 3.38
N LEU A 45 -1.31 6.34 3.04
CA LEU A 45 -0.16 6.02 2.19
C LEU A 45 0.83 5.06 2.86
N SER A 46 1.06 5.20 4.18
CA SER A 46 1.85 4.23 4.94
C SER A 46 1.24 2.83 4.86
N ASN A 47 -0.08 2.71 5.01
CA ASN A 47 -0.77 1.42 4.92
C ASN A 47 -0.72 0.83 3.50
N ILE A 48 -0.87 1.66 2.46
CA ILE A 48 -0.75 1.23 1.06
C ILE A 48 0.62 0.59 0.80
N VAL A 49 1.69 1.22 1.27
CA VAL A 49 3.06 0.70 1.12
C VAL A 49 3.24 -0.61 1.89
N THR A 50 2.80 -0.68 3.15
CA THR A 50 2.97 -1.87 3.99
C THR A 50 2.16 -3.05 3.47
N LYS A 51 0.93 -2.82 3.03
CA LYS A 51 0.00 -3.87 2.58
C LYS A 51 0.15 -4.19 1.09
N ARG A 52 0.91 -3.39 0.35
CA ARG A 52 1.09 -3.52 -1.11
C ARG A 52 -0.24 -3.55 -1.86
N MET A 53 -1.20 -2.74 -1.41
CA MET A 53 -2.53 -2.62 -2.00
C MET A 53 -3.00 -1.17 -1.94
N TRP A 54 -3.76 -0.76 -2.96
CA TRP A 54 -4.36 0.57 -3.04
C TRP A 54 -5.61 0.66 -2.18
N SER A 55 -5.98 1.88 -1.79
CA SER A 55 -7.18 2.16 -0.98
C SER A 55 -8.50 1.83 -1.68
N VAL A 56 -8.50 1.76 -3.01
CA VAL A 56 -9.68 1.42 -3.83
C VAL A 56 -9.93 -0.09 -3.92
N GLN A 57 -8.97 -0.91 -3.49
CA GLN A 57 -9.08 -2.36 -3.51
C GLN A 57 -9.81 -2.87 -2.26
N THR A 58 -10.42 -4.05 -2.35
CA THR A 58 -11.17 -4.60 -1.22
C THR A 58 -10.22 -4.96 -0.07
N PRO A 59 -10.57 -4.66 1.20
CA PRO A 59 -9.81 -5.08 2.37
C PRO A 59 -9.60 -6.60 2.44
N LEU A 60 -10.44 -7.38 1.76
CA LEU A 60 -10.33 -8.84 1.70
C LEU A 60 -8.98 -9.33 1.13
N ARG A 61 -8.26 -8.51 0.36
CA ARG A 61 -6.91 -8.80 -0.12
C ARG A 61 -5.87 -9.05 0.99
N GLN A 62 -6.15 -8.61 2.22
CA GLN A 62 -5.25 -8.81 3.36
C GLN A 62 -5.29 -10.22 3.93
N PHE A 63 -6.29 -11.03 3.59
CA PHE A 63 -6.43 -12.39 4.09
C PHE A 63 -5.78 -13.39 3.13
N THR A 64 -4.68 -14.00 3.58
CA THR A 64 -3.93 -15.00 2.79
C THR A 64 -4.68 -16.31 2.56
N GLY A 65 -5.72 -16.58 3.36
CA GLY A 65 -6.56 -17.77 3.21
C GLY A 65 -7.66 -17.66 2.14
N LEU A 66 -7.83 -16.49 1.52
CA LEU A 66 -8.85 -16.27 0.51
C LEU A 66 -8.26 -16.40 -0.91
N SER A 67 -8.94 -17.13 -1.80
CA SER A 67 -8.50 -17.22 -3.20
C SER A 67 -8.56 -15.85 -3.88
N ASN A 68 -7.53 -15.53 -4.66
CA ASN A 68 -7.46 -14.32 -5.47
C ASN A 68 -8.64 -14.19 -6.44
N ASP A 69 -9.19 -15.32 -6.92
CA ASP A 69 -10.33 -15.32 -7.84
C ASP A 69 -11.59 -14.79 -7.14
N ILE A 70 -11.82 -15.20 -5.89
CA ILE A 70 -12.98 -14.73 -5.09
C ILE A 70 -12.85 -13.23 -4.83
N VAL A 71 -11.65 -12.79 -4.43
CA VAL A 71 -11.36 -11.37 -4.20
C VAL A 71 -11.62 -10.55 -5.46
N LYS A 72 -11.19 -11.05 -6.62
CA LYS A 72 -11.35 -10.37 -7.89
C LYS A 72 -12.83 -10.22 -8.28
N ARG A 73 -13.63 -11.28 -8.14
CA ARG A 73 -15.09 -11.22 -8.39
C ARG A 73 -15.79 -10.18 -7.52
N VAL A 74 -15.42 -10.11 -6.24
CA VAL A 74 -15.95 -9.10 -5.30
C VAL A 74 -15.58 -7.68 -5.74
N GLU A 75 -14.36 -7.44 -6.20
CA GLU A 75 -13.93 -6.13 -6.70
C GLU A 75 -14.60 -5.73 -8.02
N GLU A 76 -14.84 -6.69 -8.90
CA GLU A 76 -15.55 -6.49 -10.19
C GLU A 76 -17.06 -6.30 -10.01
N LYS A 77 -17.57 -6.45 -8.77
CA LYS A 77 -19.00 -6.44 -8.44
C LYS A 77 -19.80 -7.48 -9.22
N GLU A 78 -19.14 -8.57 -9.62
CA GLU A 78 -19.80 -9.75 -10.17
C GLU A 78 -20.36 -10.59 -9.01
N LEU A 79 -21.52 -10.18 -8.50
CA LEU A 79 -22.32 -10.92 -7.53
C LEU A 79 -23.60 -11.43 -8.18
#